data_AF-A0A4Q8QGW7-F1
#
_entry.id   AF-A0A4Q8QGW7-F1
#
_cell.length_a   1.000
_cell.length_b   1.000
_cell.length_c   1.000
_cell.angle_alpha   90.00
_cell.angle_beta   90.00
_cell.angle_gamma   90.00
#
_symmetry.space_group_name_H-M   'P 1'
#
loop_
_entity.id
_entity.type
_entity.pdbx_description
1 polymer ?
#
loop_
_entity_poly.entity_id
_entity_poly.type
_entity_poly.pdbx_seq_one_letter_code
_entity_poly.pdbx_strand_id
1 'polypeptide(L)'
;MSKDYKKFFTGLLVLNLICLVTPDRIVYKLRKSDRYFWSEKPLDLSHFRIWENAESDTTAMVHPMITGQISKVYNYPAAVLFTSDEIGKSWIDTASFDDSSEDQRALSELLEHEKRHFDITEIYRRKAQDSVNQMIFSSYMEKYKVIEYFFAISDSIQHVFDSESEHGLNAEQSEKWNELMARELYKNP
;
A
#
# COMPACT_ATOMS: atom_id res chain seq x y z
N MET A 1 46.68 11.89 -19.19
CA MET A 1 45.65 11.24 -18.35
C MET A 1 45.59 9.77 -18.73
N SER A 2 45.85 8.83 -17.81
CA SER A 2 45.90 7.39 -18.16
C SER A 2 44.53 6.90 -18.66
N LYS A 3 44.52 5.82 -19.45
CA LYS A 3 43.27 5.18 -19.92
C LYS A 3 42.37 4.79 -18.74
N ASP A 4 42.95 4.46 -17.59
CA ASP A 4 42.23 4.05 -16.39
C ASP A 4 41.50 5.22 -15.72
N TYR A 5 42.12 6.41 -15.71
CA TYR A 5 41.45 7.64 -15.23
C TYR A 5 40.21 7.99 -16.07
N LYS A 6 40.27 7.80 -17.40
CA LYS A 6 39.11 8.04 -18.27
C LYS A 6 37.97 7.07 -17.93
N LYS A 7 38.27 5.76 -17.80
CA LYS A 7 37.27 4.75 -17.44
C LYS A 7 36.62 5.01 -16.07
N PHE A 8 37.42 5.36 -15.08
CA PHE A 8 36.94 5.71 -13.74
C PHE A 8 36.00 6.93 -13.77
N PHE A 9 36.40 8.01 -14.46
CA PHE A 9 35.60 9.22 -14.57
C PHE A 9 34.30 8.99 -15.34
N THR A 10 34.36 8.23 -16.45
CA THR A 10 33.16 7.81 -17.20
C THR A 10 32.23 6.98 -16.32
N GLY A 11 32.76 6.05 -15.51
CA GLY A 11 31.97 5.25 -14.57
C GLY A 11 31.25 6.11 -13.51
N LEU A 12 31.95 7.08 -12.92
CA LEU A 12 31.34 8.03 -11.98
C LEU A 12 30.25 8.89 -12.63
N LEU A 13 30.47 9.33 -13.88
CA LEU A 13 29.48 10.11 -14.63
C LEU A 13 28.21 9.29 -14.88
N VAL A 14 28.35 8.04 -15.31
CA VAL A 14 27.22 7.12 -15.51
C VAL A 14 26.47 6.87 -14.20
N LEU A 15 27.19 6.62 -13.10
CA LEU A 15 26.56 6.42 -11.79
C LEU A 15 25.79 7.66 -11.32
N ASN A 16 26.37 8.85 -11.46
CA ASN A 16 25.67 10.11 -11.14
C ASN A 16 24.44 10.29 -12.00
N LEU A 17 24.52 9.97 -13.30
CA LEU A 17 23.37 10.07 -14.20
C LEU A 17 22.26 9.14 -13.75
N ILE A 18 22.57 7.89 -13.38
CA ILE A 18 21.61 6.92 -12.83
C ILE A 18 20.98 7.49 -11.55
N CYS A 19 21.76 8.02 -10.62
CA CYS A 19 21.23 8.60 -9.38
C CYS A 19 20.32 9.82 -9.63
N LEU A 20 20.62 10.63 -10.65
CA LEU A 20 19.82 11.82 -11.00
C LEU A 20 18.49 11.47 -11.69
N VAL A 21 18.46 10.40 -12.48
CA VAL A 21 17.25 10.01 -13.24
C VAL A 21 16.41 8.96 -12.54
N THR A 22 16.93 8.28 -11.52
CA THR A 22 16.16 7.28 -10.77
C THR A 22 15.19 8.00 -9.83
N PRO A 23 13.87 7.83 -9.99
CA PRO A 23 12.90 8.46 -9.10
C PRO A 23 13.08 7.97 -7.65
N ASP A 24 12.96 8.87 -6.68
CA ASP A 24 13.04 8.55 -5.24
C ASP A 24 12.14 7.39 -4.84
N ARG A 25 10.99 7.26 -5.53
CA ARG A 25 10.04 6.16 -5.33
C ARG A 25 10.64 4.79 -5.63
N ILE A 26 11.42 4.68 -6.69
CA ILE A 26 12.08 3.43 -7.08
C ILE A 26 13.16 3.09 -6.06
N VAL A 27 13.98 4.07 -5.68
CA VAL A 27 15.05 3.89 -4.68
C VAL A 27 14.47 3.41 -3.35
N TYR A 28 13.35 4.00 -2.91
CA TYR A 28 12.71 3.60 -1.66
C TYR A 28 12.23 2.14 -1.70
N LYS A 29 11.53 1.74 -2.76
CA LYS A 29 11.02 0.36 -2.91
C LYS A 29 12.16 -0.65 -2.97
N LEU A 30 13.25 -0.36 -3.69
CA LEU A 30 14.43 -1.24 -3.75
C LEU A 30 15.10 -1.45 -2.39
N ARG A 31 15.03 -0.46 -1.48
CA ARG A 31 15.58 -0.56 -0.12
C ARG A 31 14.67 -1.34 0.84
N LYS A 32 13.41 -1.57 0.48
CA LYS A 32 12.36 -2.13 1.35
C LYS A 32 11.83 -3.44 0.78
N SER A 33 12.70 -4.45 0.76
CA SER A 33 12.36 -5.81 0.31
C SER A 33 11.48 -6.59 1.30
N ASP A 34 11.30 -6.07 2.51
CA ASP A 34 10.45 -6.61 3.58
C ASP A 34 8.97 -6.23 3.41
N ARG A 35 8.60 -5.59 2.30
CA ARG A 35 7.29 -4.98 2.11
C ARG A 35 6.65 -5.35 0.78
N TYR A 36 5.35 -5.62 0.85
CA TYR A 36 4.46 -5.51 -0.29
C TYR A 36 4.06 -4.04 -0.46
N PHE A 37 4.02 -3.56 -1.71
CA PHE A 37 3.55 -2.21 -2.02
C PHE A 37 2.26 -2.31 -2.82
N TRP A 38 1.29 -1.45 -2.49
CA TRP A 38 0.01 -1.39 -3.20
C TRP A 38 0.20 -1.32 -4.71
N SER A 39 -0.67 -2.05 -5.42
CA SER A 39 -0.81 -2.00 -6.86
C SER A 39 -2.28 -2.24 -7.24
N GLU A 40 -2.61 -1.96 -8.50
CA GLU A 40 -3.95 -2.23 -9.06
C GLU A 40 -4.20 -3.73 -9.28
N LYS A 41 -3.18 -4.58 -9.15
CA LYS A 41 -3.34 -6.02 -9.31
C LYS A 41 -4.18 -6.59 -8.17
N PRO A 42 -5.02 -7.61 -8.44
CA PRO A 42 -5.66 -8.39 -7.39
C PRO A 42 -4.65 -8.97 -6.41
N LEU A 43 -5.07 -9.18 -5.16
CA LEU A 43 -4.30 -10.00 -4.24
C LEU A 43 -4.37 -11.46 -4.68
N ASP A 44 -3.31 -12.20 -4.40
CA ASP A 44 -3.26 -13.65 -4.53
C ASP A 44 -2.72 -14.26 -3.24
N LEU A 45 -2.81 -15.58 -3.12
CA LEU A 45 -2.39 -16.32 -1.92
C LEU A 45 -0.92 -16.09 -1.54
N SER A 46 -0.04 -15.69 -2.49
CA SER A 46 1.37 -15.43 -2.18
C SER A 46 1.59 -14.17 -1.34
N HIS A 47 0.58 -13.31 -1.23
CA HIS A 47 0.60 -12.14 -0.33
C HIS A 47 0.49 -12.54 1.15
N PHE A 48 -0.11 -13.71 1.44
CA PHE A 48 -0.51 -14.09 2.78
C PHE A 48 0.40 -15.15 3.39
N ARG A 49 0.53 -15.11 4.71
CA ARG A 49 0.95 -16.28 5.49
C ARG A 49 -0.25 -17.22 5.63
N ILE A 50 -0.13 -18.44 5.12
CA ILE A 50 -1.16 -19.47 5.31
C ILE A 50 -1.15 -19.89 6.79
N TRP A 51 -2.32 -19.82 7.42
CA TRP A 51 -2.55 -20.26 8.80
C TRP A 51 -3.81 -21.11 8.85
N GLU A 52 -3.65 -22.42 8.70
CA GLU A 52 -4.75 -23.37 8.74
C GLU A 52 -5.36 -23.50 10.13
N ASN A 53 -6.69 -23.55 10.20
CA ASN A 53 -7.47 -23.68 11.43
C ASN A 53 -7.18 -22.54 12.43
N ALA A 54 -7.18 -21.31 11.92
CA ALA A 54 -7.04 -20.14 12.78
C ALA A 54 -8.27 -20.06 13.71
N GLU A 55 -8.03 -20.00 15.03
CA GLU A 55 -9.09 -19.70 16.01
C GLU A 55 -9.42 -18.19 15.94
N SER A 56 -10.07 -17.77 14.86
CA SER A 56 -10.44 -16.38 14.55
C SER A 56 -11.87 -16.29 14.06
N ASP A 57 -12.52 -15.15 14.32
CA ASP A 57 -13.85 -14.83 13.80
C ASP A 57 -13.81 -14.41 12.31
N THR A 58 -12.61 -14.32 11.72
CA THR A 58 -12.37 -13.98 10.31
C THR A 58 -11.53 -15.05 9.61
N THR A 59 -11.74 -15.22 8.30
CA THR A 59 -11.00 -16.19 7.46
C THR A 59 -9.66 -15.63 6.95
N ALA A 60 -9.54 -14.31 6.86
CA ALA A 60 -8.32 -13.62 6.48
C ALA A 60 -8.18 -12.31 7.25
N MET A 61 -6.98 -11.73 7.17
CA MET A 61 -6.71 -10.39 7.67
C MET A 61 -5.53 -9.77 6.95
N VAL A 62 -5.70 -8.52 6.51
CA VAL A 62 -4.61 -7.69 5.99
C VAL A 62 -4.21 -6.55 6.93
N HIS A 63 -2.97 -6.07 6.78
CA HIS A 63 -2.41 -4.98 7.59
C HIS A 63 -1.86 -3.81 6.74
N PRO A 64 -2.68 -3.19 5.87
CA PRO A 64 -2.23 -2.07 5.06
C PRO A 64 -1.85 -0.88 5.95
N MET A 65 -0.76 -0.21 5.57
CA MET A 65 -0.25 0.96 6.29
C MET A 65 0.27 2.03 5.34
N ILE A 66 0.29 3.27 5.81
CA ILE A 66 0.99 4.37 5.15
C ILE A 66 2.45 4.37 5.60
N THR A 67 3.36 4.02 4.69
CA THR A 67 4.81 4.09 4.92
C THR A 67 5.46 5.14 4.02
N GLY A 68 6.69 5.52 4.31
CA GLY A 68 7.39 6.46 3.45
C GLY A 68 8.64 7.07 4.05
N GLN A 69 9.12 8.12 3.40
CA GLN A 69 10.19 8.97 3.87
C GLN A 69 9.65 10.40 3.97
N ILE A 70 9.75 11.01 5.16
CA ILE A 70 9.36 12.40 5.38
C ILE A 70 10.63 13.24 5.44
N SER A 71 10.66 14.34 4.68
CA SER A 71 11.80 15.25 4.67
C SER A 71 11.88 16.04 5.98
N LYS A 72 13.02 15.95 6.67
CA LYS A 72 13.30 16.67 7.94
C LYS A 72 13.60 18.17 7.73
N VAL A 73 13.88 18.57 6.49
CA VAL A 73 14.22 19.94 6.07
C VAL A 73 13.18 20.44 5.05
N TYR A 74 13.29 21.69 4.62
CA TYR A 74 12.47 22.28 3.55
C TYR A 74 12.82 21.73 2.14
N ASN A 75 13.26 20.48 2.02
CA ASN A 75 13.55 19.87 0.72
C ASN A 75 12.26 19.36 0.07
N TYR A 76 12.20 19.50 -1.26
CA TYR A 76 11.19 18.93 -2.14
C TYR A 76 11.66 17.55 -2.63
N PRO A 77 10.81 16.49 -2.59
CA PRO A 77 9.44 16.50 -2.08
C PRO A 77 9.39 16.49 -0.54
N ALA A 78 8.31 17.04 0.02
CA ALA A 78 8.12 17.14 1.46
C ALA A 78 8.00 15.76 2.14
N ALA A 79 7.42 14.79 1.42
CA ALA A 79 7.42 13.38 1.77
C ALA A 79 7.29 12.53 0.49
N VAL A 80 7.70 11.27 0.58
CA VAL A 80 7.40 10.23 -0.41
C VAL A 80 6.69 9.09 0.32
N LEU A 81 5.39 8.97 0.09
CA LEU A 81 4.51 8.02 0.77
C LEU A 81 4.07 6.88 -0.16
N PHE A 82 3.78 5.73 0.47
CA PHE A 82 3.28 4.51 -0.15
C PHE A 82 2.27 3.83 0.76
N THR A 83 1.31 3.15 0.16
CA THR A 83 0.55 2.11 0.84
C THR A 83 1.35 0.82 0.75
N SER A 84 1.57 0.17 1.88
CA SER A 84 2.35 -1.05 1.97
C SER A 84 1.80 -1.98 3.03
N ASP A 85 2.30 -3.20 3.02
CA ASP A 85 2.13 -4.16 4.10
C ASP A 85 3.46 -4.86 4.36
N GLU A 86 3.65 -5.35 5.58
CA GLU A 86 4.82 -6.13 5.97
C GLU A 86 4.62 -7.59 5.56
N ILE A 87 5.57 -8.12 4.80
CA ILE A 87 5.49 -9.50 4.30
C ILE A 87 5.39 -10.46 5.50
N GLY A 88 4.39 -11.34 5.47
CA GLY A 88 4.14 -12.36 6.50
C GLY A 88 3.31 -11.89 7.70
N LYS A 89 2.86 -10.63 7.71
CA LYS A 89 1.97 -10.09 8.75
C LYS A 89 0.50 -10.39 8.46
N SER A 90 0.09 -10.20 7.21
CA SER A 90 -1.22 -10.61 6.70
C SER A 90 -1.31 -12.13 6.59
N TRP A 91 -2.47 -12.68 6.89
CA TRP A 91 -2.69 -14.12 6.97
C TRP A 91 -4.05 -14.52 6.39
N ILE A 92 -4.15 -15.78 6.00
CA ILE A 92 -5.37 -16.40 5.46
C ILE A 92 -5.47 -17.85 5.94
N ASP A 93 -6.66 -18.25 6.36
CA ASP A 93 -7.00 -19.64 6.63
C ASP A 93 -7.59 -20.28 5.39
N THR A 94 -6.83 -21.19 4.78
CA THR A 94 -7.25 -21.91 3.57
C THR A 94 -7.92 -23.26 3.86
N ALA A 95 -7.99 -23.70 5.13
CA ALA A 95 -8.50 -25.02 5.48
C ALA A 95 -9.99 -25.20 5.14
N SER A 96 -10.72 -24.10 5.01
CA SER A 96 -12.15 -24.07 4.68
C SER A 96 -12.45 -24.09 3.17
N PHE A 97 -11.44 -24.11 2.30
CA PHE A 97 -11.62 -24.06 0.84
C PHE A 97 -11.08 -25.33 0.17
N ASP A 98 -11.88 -25.95 -0.68
CA ASP A 98 -11.49 -27.06 -1.55
C ASP A 98 -11.33 -26.65 -3.03
N ASP A 99 -11.10 -27.63 -3.91
CA ASP A 99 -10.94 -27.42 -5.36
C ASP A 99 -12.28 -27.23 -6.11
N SER A 100 -13.41 -27.14 -5.41
CA SER A 100 -14.71 -26.92 -6.02
C SER A 100 -14.82 -25.51 -6.61
N SER A 101 -15.69 -25.36 -7.61
CA SER A 101 -15.95 -24.06 -8.22
C SER A 101 -16.59 -23.07 -7.25
N GLU A 102 -17.29 -23.56 -6.22
CA GLU A 102 -17.94 -22.72 -5.22
C GLU A 102 -16.90 -22.13 -4.27
N ASP A 103 -16.00 -22.95 -3.75
CA ASP A 103 -14.93 -22.51 -2.85
C ASP A 103 -13.89 -21.65 -3.58
N GLN A 104 -13.58 -21.95 -4.84
CA GLN A 104 -12.73 -21.07 -5.67
C GLN A 104 -13.35 -19.67 -5.86
N ARG A 105 -14.67 -19.59 -6.02
CA ARG A 105 -15.37 -18.29 -6.11
C ARG A 105 -15.34 -17.57 -4.76
N ALA A 106 -15.66 -18.27 -3.67
CA ALA A 106 -15.64 -17.70 -2.32
C ALA A 106 -14.24 -17.18 -1.94
N LEU A 107 -13.18 -17.92 -2.29
CA LEU A 107 -11.81 -17.48 -2.09
C LEU A 107 -11.49 -16.23 -2.92
N SER A 108 -11.96 -16.17 -4.16
CA SER A 108 -11.79 -14.97 -5.00
C SER A 108 -12.50 -13.75 -4.41
N GLU A 109 -13.72 -13.91 -3.89
CA GLU A 109 -14.49 -12.85 -3.22
C GLU A 109 -13.80 -12.40 -1.94
N LEU A 110 -13.28 -13.33 -1.13
CA LEU A 110 -12.47 -13.03 0.05
C LEU A 110 -11.20 -12.23 -0.31
N LEU A 111 -10.45 -12.66 -1.31
CA LEU A 111 -9.24 -11.94 -1.76
C LEU A 111 -9.58 -10.53 -2.28
N GLU A 112 -10.73 -10.36 -2.92
CA GLU A 112 -11.23 -9.05 -3.31
C GLU A 112 -11.58 -8.18 -2.10
N HIS A 113 -12.27 -8.73 -1.09
CA HIS A 113 -12.56 -8.05 0.18
C HIS A 113 -11.27 -7.53 0.83
N GLU A 114 -10.29 -8.41 1.00
CA GLU A 114 -8.98 -8.06 1.56
C GLU A 114 -8.24 -7.00 0.72
N LYS A 115 -8.39 -7.03 -0.61
CA LYS A 115 -7.83 -6.00 -1.51
C LYS A 115 -8.45 -4.62 -1.27
N ARG A 116 -9.70 -4.51 -0.80
CA ARG A 116 -10.35 -3.21 -0.56
C ARG A 116 -9.77 -2.47 0.63
N HIS A 117 -9.32 -3.15 1.67
CA HIS A 117 -8.56 -2.52 2.76
C HIS A 117 -7.30 -1.78 2.25
N PHE A 118 -6.60 -2.39 1.30
CA PHE A 118 -5.47 -1.78 0.60
C PHE A 118 -5.88 -0.56 -0.24
N ASP A 119 -7.02 -0.63 -0.92
CA ASP A 119 -7.54 0.48 -1.74
C ASP A 119 -7.96 1.68 -0.92
N ILE A 120 -8.69 1.45 0.19
CA ILE A 120 -9.04 2.48 1.17
C ILE A 120 -7.76 3.17 1.64
N THR A 121 -6.76 2.39 2.03
CA THR A 121 -5.47 2.93 2.49
C THR A 121 -4.75 3.73 1.41
N GLU A 122 -4.74 3.30 0.16
CA GLU A 122 -4.16 4.08 -0.95
C GLU A 122 -4.88 5.39 -1.20
N ILE A 123 -6.21 5.44 -1.11
CA ILE A 123 -6.98 6.69 -1.25
C ILE A 123 -6.55 7.69 -0.18
N TYR A 124 -6.50 7.27 1.09
CA TYR A 124 -6.11 8.16 2.17
C TYR A 124 -4.62 8.50 2.16
N ARG A 125 -3.78 7.60 1.68
CA ARG A 125 -2.37 7.89 1.41
C ARG A 125 -2.19 8.95 0.31
N ARG A 126 -3.00 8.94 -0.76
CA ARG A 126 -3.03 10.00 -1.80
C ARG A 126 -3.37 11.34 -1.17
N LYS A 127 -4.44 11.40 -0.37
CA LYS A 127 -4.88 12.60 0.36
C LYS A 127 -3.79 13.11 1.32
N ALA A 128 -3.09 12.22 2.02
CA ALA A 128 -1.96 12.57 2.88
C ALA A 128 -0.79 13.18 2.11
N GLN A 129 -0.41 12.57 0.99
CA GLN A 129 0.69 13.04 0.15
C GLN A 129 0.39 14.42 -0.45
N ASP A 130 -0.83 14.63 -0.93
CA ASP A 130 -1.26 15.92 -1.49
C ASP A 130 -1.23 17.01 -0.42
N SER A 131 -1.78 16.72 0.76
CA SER A 131 -1.79 17.65 1.90
C SER A 131 -0.36 18.04 2.32
N VAL A 132 0.53 17.05 2.44
CA VAL A 132 1.93 17.31 2.82
C VAL A 132 2.71 18.06 1.73
N ASN A 133 2.32 17.94 0.46
CA ASN A 133 2.96 18.65 -0.64
C ASN A 133 2.46 20.10 -0.81
N GLN A 134 1.21 20.39 -0.43
CA GLN A 134 0.59 21.71 -0.61
C GLN A 134 0.76 22.64 0.60
N MET A 135 1.06 22.09 1.78
CA MET A 135 1.20 22.85 3.01
C MET A 135 2.67 23.19 3.32
N ILE A 136 2.87 24.32 3.99
CA ILE A 136 4.16 24.68 4.58
C ILE A 136 4.12 24.27 6.05
N PHE A 137 5.12 23.51 6.46
CA PHE A 137 5.24 23.01 7.83
C PHE A 137 6.40 23.70 8.54
N SER A 138 6.20 24.03 9.82
CA SER A 138 7.25 24.58 10.67
C SER A 138 8.19 23.50 11.20
N SER A 139 7.75 22.24 11.20
CA SER A 139 8.55 21.12 11.69
C SER A 139 8.21 19.78 11.01
N TYR A 140 9.12 18.82 11.17
CA TYR A 140 8.88 17.42 10.83
C TYR A 140 7.64 16.85 11.55
N MET A 141 7.42 17.22 12.81
CA MET A 141 6.33 16.67 13.61
C MET A 141 4.96 17.10 13.10
N GLU A 142 4.83 18.29 12.53
CA GLU A 142 3.56 18.71 11.92
C GLU A 142 3.27 17.94 10.63
N LYS A 143 4.29 17.66 9.80
CA LYS A 143 4.12 16.78 8.63
C LYS A 143 3.66 15.38 9.06
N TYR A 144 4.28 14.84 10.10
CA TYR A 144 3.94 13.53 10.63
C TYR A 144 2.49 13.48 11.13
N LYS A 145 2.04 14.49 11.87
CA LYS A 145 0.64 14.59 12.35
C LYS A 145 -0.39 14.59 11.22
N VAL A 146 -0.10 15.22 10.09
CA VAL A 146 -0.98 15.18 8.91
C VAL A 146 -1.08 13.75 8.37
N ILE A 147 0.05 13.05 8.26
CA ILE A 147 0.07 11.66 7.78
C ILE A 147 -0.67 10.73 8.74
N GLU A 148 -0.42 10.88 10.05
CA GLU A 148 -1.10 10.13 11.12
C GLU A 148 -2.61 10.37 11.11
N TYR A 149 -3.05 11.61 10.90
CA TYR A 149 -4.47 11.94 10.75
C TYR A 149 -5.14 11.16 9.62
N PHE A 150 -4.53 11.14 8.42
CA PHE A 150 -5.08 10.39 7.30
C PHE A 150 -5.01 8.88 7.49
N PHE A 151 -3.98 8.37 8.18
CA PHE A 151 -3.93 6.97 8.56
C PHE A 151 -5.08 6.59 9.51
N ALA A 152 -5.34 7.41 10.53
CA ALA A 152 -6.45 7.17 11.47
C ALA A 152 -7.83 7.20 10.78
N ILE A 153 -8.01 8.09 9.79
CA ILE A 153 -9.23 8.07 8.97
C ILE A 153 -9.31 6.78 8.14
N SER A 154 -8.21 6.39 7.49
CA SER A 154 -8.17 5.14 6.71
C SER A 154 -8.57 3.94 7.55
N ASP A 155 -8.03 3.82 8.76
CA ASP A 155 -8.35 2.77 9.72
C ASP A 155 -9.84 2.78 10.10
N SER A 156 -10.37 3.96 10.42
CA SER A 156 -11.80 4.13 10.73
C SER A 156 -12.71 3.72 9.56
N ILE A 157 -12.33 4.05 8.33
CA ILE A 157 -13.12 3.71 7.13
C ILE A 157 -13.03 2.23 6.80
N GLN A 158 -11.91 1.56 7.07
CA GLN A 158 -11.81 0.10 6.95
C GLN A 158 -12.81 -0.61 7.87
N HIS A 159 -12.97 -0.14 9.12
CA HIS A 159 -13.98 -0.68 10.03
C HIS A 159 -15.41 -0.43 9.56
N VAL A 160 -15.68 0.74 8.95
CA VAL A 160 -17.00 1.00 8.34
C VAL A 160 -17.23 0.05 7.17
N PHE A 161 -16.23 -0.15 6.32
CA PHE A 161 -16.30 -1.08 5.20
C PHE A 161 -16.60 -2.52 5.68
N ASP A 162 -15.86 -3.03 6.67
CA ASP A 162 -16.11 -4.34 7.27
C ASP A 162 -17.54 -4.46 7.83
N SER A 163 -17.98 -3.43 8.56
CA SER A 163 -19.31 -3.43 9.16
C SER A 163 -20.43 -3.39 8.12
N GLU A 164 -20.28 -2.63 7.04
CA GLU A 164 -21.31 -2.48 6.01
C GLU A 164 -21.34 -3.65 5.04
N SER A 165 -20.18 -4.24 4.73
CA SER A 165 -20.06 -5.44 3.90
C SER A 165 -20.32 -6.73 4.67
N GLU A 166 -20.54 -6.65 5.98
CA GLU A 166 -20.63 -7.82 6.87
C GLU A 166 -19.41 -8.75 6.70
N HIS A 167 -18.21 -8.17 6.72
CA HIS A 167 -16.95 -8.87 6.44
C HIS A 167 -16.96 -9.64 5.11
N GLY A 168 -17.53 -9.01 4.06
CA GLY A 168 -17.63 -9.58 2.71
C GLY A 168 -18.85 -10.47 2.45
N LEU A 169 -19.69 -10.75 3.46
CA LEU A 169 -20.91 -11.57 3.28
C LEU A 169 -22.03 -10.84 2.55
N ASN A 170 -22.05 -9.51 2.59
CA ASN A 170 -23.03 -8.67 1.93
C ASN A 170 -22.52 -8.22 0.54
N ALA A 171 -22.86 -8.99 -0.49
CA ALA A 171 -22.43 -8.73 -1.86
C ALA A 171 -22.91 -7.37 -2.42
N GLU A 172 -24.11 -6.93 -2.07
CA GLU A 172 -24.65 -5.64 -2.53
C GLU A 172 -23.81 -4.47 -1.99
N GLN A 173 -23.46 -4.52 -0.71
CA GLN A 173 -22.65 -3.48 -0.08
C GLN A 173 -21.20 -3.55 -0.55
N SER A 174 -20.64 -4.75 -0.72
CA SER A 174 -19.31 -4.95 -1.30
C SER A 174 -19.20 -4.32 -2.69
N GLU A 175 -20.22 -4.50 -3.54
CA GLU A 175 -20.23 -3.90 -4.88
C GLU A 175 -20.35 -2.36 -4.84
N LYS A 176 -21.15 -1.79 -3.94
CA LYS A 176 -21.19 -0.33 -3.76
C LYS A 176 -19.83 0.22 -3.34
N TRP A 177 -19.12 -0.48 -2.46
CA TRP A 177 -17.75 -0.13 -2.08
C TRP A 177 -16.80 -0.26 -3.27
N ASN A 178 -16.91 -1.30 -4.09
CA ASN A 178 -16.14 -1.46 -5.33
C ASN A 178 -16.30 -0.26 -6.27
N GLU A 179 -17.54 0.15 -6.53
CA GLU A 179 -17.84 1.33 -7.35
C GLU A 179 -17.27 2.63 -6.75
N LEU A 180 -17.39 2.79 -5.43
CA LEU A 180 -16.86 3.96 -4.71
C LEU A 180 -15.33 4.02 -4.80
N MET A 181 -14.65 2.90 -4.56
CA MET A 181 -13.18 2.80 -4.63
C MET A 181 -12.69 3.05 -6.05
N ALA A 182 -13.33 2.46 -7.06
CA ALA A 182 -13.00 2.71 -8.47
C ALA A 182 -13.12 4.19 -8.81
N ARG A 183 -14.18 4.85 -8.33
CA ARG A 183 -14.38 6.28 -8.53
C ARG A 183 -13.27 7.13 -7.90
N GLU A 184 -12.85 6.84 -6.67
CA GLU A 184 -11.81 7.59 -5.98
C GLU A 184 -10.40 7.33 -6.56
N LEU A 185 -10.10 6.08 -6.93
CA LEU A 185 -8.78 5.69 -7.43
C LEU A 185 -8.51 6.12 -8.89
N TYR A 186 -9.55 6.15 -9.73
CA TYR A 186 -9.40 6.37 -11.17
C TYR A 186 -9.91 7.74 -11.67
N LYS A 187 -10.51 8.59 -10.81
CA LYS A 187 -10.86 9.97 -11.19
C LYS A 187 -9.68 10.94 -11.27
N ASN A 188 -8.57 10.67 -10.60
CA ASN A 188 -7.41 11.56 -10.51
C ASN A 188 -6.11 10.79 -10.86
N PRO A 189 -5.81 10.54 -12.14
CA PRO A 189 -4.50 10.08 -12.58
C PRO A 189 -3.41 11.15 -12.41
#